data_AF-D3Q706-F1
#
_entry.id   AF-D3Q706-F1
#
_cell.length_a   1.000
_cell.length_b   1.000
_cell.length_c   1.000
_cell.angle_alpha   90.00
_cell.angle_beta   90.00
_cell.angle_gamma   90.00
#
_symmetry.space_group_name_H-M   'P 1'
#
loop_
_entity.id
_entity.type
_entity.pdbx_description
1 polymer ?
#
loop_
_entity_poly.entity_id
_entity_poly.type
_entity_poly.pdbx_seq_one_letter_code
_entity_poly.pdbx_strand_id
1 'polypeptide(L)'
;MALEADYAALKDGSTKARTGGENIASAAQQMFAGLGEQQNALIGQAGSAFQRVQTVMQEQLVIIDRNLDQVAEGIDQSSLTFDSQDVDGSAEIDKAVDGTVDDLLKGK
;
A
#
# COMPACT_ATOMS: atom_id res chain seq x y z
N MET A 1 -11.11 -0.48 -21.18
CA MET A 1 -9.64 -0.44 -21.32
C MET A 1 -8.95 0.49 -20.34
N ALA A 2 -9.44 1.71 -20.04
CA ALA A 2 -8.79 2.58 -19.04
C ALA A 2 -8.95 2.09 -17.58
N LEU A 3 -10.16 1.63 -17.20
CA LEU A 3 -10.48 1.15 -15.85
C LEU A 3 -9.69 -0.09 -15.42
N GLU A 4 -9.52 -1.08 -16.31
CA GLU A 4 -8.70 -2.28 -16.05
C GLU A 4 -7.22 -1.94 -15.82
N ALA A 5 -6.70 -0.95 -16.55
CA ALA A 5 -5.32 -0.49 -16.39
C ALA A 5 -5.13 0.26 -15.06
N ASP A 6 -6.12 1.07 -14.65
CA ASP A 6 -6.11 1.78 -13.38
C ASP A 6 -6.17 0.82 -12.18
N TYR A 7 -6.99 -0.23 -12.24
CA TYR A 7 -7.03 -1.30 -11.23
C TYR A 7 -5.69 -2.05 -11.11
N ALA A 8 -5.09 -2.42 -12.24
CA ALA A 8 -3.79 -3.07 -12.25
C ALA A 8 -2.69 -2.17 -11.67
N ALA A 9 -2.73 -0.86 -11.96
CA ALA A 9 -1.80 0.12 -11.40
C ALA A 9 -1.98 0.31 -9.89
N LEU A 10 -3.22 0.30 -9.38
CA LEU A 10 -3.50 0.33 -7.93
C LEU A 10 -2.91 -0.92 -7.25
N LYS A 11 -3.17 -2.12 -7.78
CA LYS A 11 -2.66 -3.36 -7.20
C LYS A 11 -1.12 -3.43 -7.20
N ASP A 12 -0.49 -2.96 -8.27
CA ASP A 12 0.96 -2.80 -8.37
C ASP A 12 1.49 -1.78 -7.33
N GLY A 13 0.80 -0.65 -7.16
CA GLY A 13 1.10 0.36 -6.14
C GLY A 13 1.04 -0.16 -4.70
N SER A 14 0.00 -0.92 -4.35
CA SER A 14 -0.15 -1.58 -3.04
C SER A 14 0.99 -2.57 -2.77
N THR A 15 1.32 -3.39 -3.77
CA THR A 15 2.43 -4.35 -3.68
C THR A 15 3.77 -3.64 -3.46
N LYS A 16 4.03 -2.57 -4.24
CA LYS A 16 5.25 -1.77 -4.11
C LYS A 16 5.35 -1.05 -2.77
N ALA A 17 4.24 -0.57 -2.21
CA ALA A 17 4.21 0.04 -0.89
C ALA A 17 4.60 -0.97 0.20
N ARG A 18 4.03 -2.18 0.18
CA ARG A 18 4.37 -3.26 1.12
C ARG A 18 5.83 -3.68 0.99
N THR A 19 6.30 -4.02 -0.22
CA THR A 19 7.69 -4.42 -0.44
C THR A 19 8.67 -3.29 -0.12
N GLY A 20 8.28 -2.03 -0.35
CA GLY A 20 9.05 -0.85 0.04
C GLY A 20 9.24 -0.77 1.56
N GLY A 21 8.18 -1.01 2.33
CA GLY A 21 8.22 -1.05 3.80
C GLY A 21 9.13 -2.14 4.33
N GLU A 22 8.98 -3.36 3.82
CA GLU A 22 9.83 -4.51 4.17
C GLU A 22 11.32 -4.23 3.89
N ASN A 23 11.62 -3.60 2.75
CA ASN A 23 12.99 -3.23 2.38
C ASN A 23 13.58 -2.16 3.32
N ILE A 24 12.78 -1.16 3.69
CA ILE A 24 13.19 -0.12 4.66
C ILE A 24 13.44 -0.75 6.03
N ALA A 25 12.55 -1.62 6.50
CA ALA A 25 12.70 -2.34 7.75
C ALA A 25 13.98 -3.19 7.77
N SER A 26 14.24 -3.93 6.69
CA SER A 26 15.45 -4.76 6.53
C SER A 26 16.73 -3.92 6.51
N ALA A 27 16.77 -2.84 5.71
CA ALA A 27 17.92 -1.94 5.65
C ALA A 27 18.20 -1.29 7.01
N ALA A 28 17.15 -0.92 7.74
CA ALA A 28 17.30 -0.38 9.07
C ALA A 28 17.79 -1.40 10.10
N GLN A 29 17.31 -2.65 10.05
CA GLN A 29 17.81 -3.72 10.90
C GLN A 29 19.31 -3.95 10.67
N GLN A 30 19.76 -3.96 9.42
CA GLN A 30 21.18 -4.06 9.07
C GLN A 30 21.98 -2.88 9.62
N MET A 31 21.45 -1.67 9.47
CA MET A 31 22.06 -0.46 10.02
C MET A 31 22.17 -0.58 11.56
N PHE A 32 21.12 -1.01 12.26
CA PHE A 32 21.17 -1.19 13.71
C PHE A 32 22.13 -2.29 14.17
N ALA A 33 22.24 -3.38 13.41
CA ALA A 33 23.23 -4.42 13.70
C ALA A 33 24.66 -3.85 13.64
N GLY A 34 24.99 -3.10 12.58
CA GLY A 34 26.30 -2.43 12.47
C GLY A 34 26.52 -1.34 13.51
N LEU A 35 25.46 -0.61 13.88
CA LEU A 35 25.52 0.40 14.95
C LEU A 35 25.73 -0.25 16.33
N GLY A 36 25.12 -1.41 16.62
CA GLY A 36 25.32 -2.14 17.87
C GLY A 36 26.76 -2.61 18.07
N GLU A 37 27.47 -2.96 17.00
CA GLU A 37 28.91 -3.25 17.05
C GLU A 37 29.73 -2.01 17.43
N GLN A 38 29.37 -0.84 16.89
CA GLN A 38 30.02 0.44 17.22
C GLN A 38 29.68 0.95 18.62
N GLN A 39 28.48 0.65 19.13
CA GLN A 39 28.06 1.03 20.48
C GLN A 39 29.00 0.47 21.55
N ASN A 40 29.45 -0.78 21.40
CA ASN A 40 30.41 -1.40 22.32
C ASN A 40 31.78 -0.71 22.30
N ALA A 41 32.10 0.03 21.23
CA ALA A 41 33.32 0.82 21.12
C ALA A 41 33.17 2.24 21.73
N LEU A 42 31.95 2.70 22.01
CA LEU A 42 31.66 4.04 22.51
C LEU A 42 31.35 4.03 24.02
N ILE A 43 32.28 4.51 24.84
CA ILE A 43 32.13 4.59 26.30
C ILE A 43 31.66 6.00 26.72
N GLY A 44 30.75 6.08 27.69
CA GLY A 44 30.31 7.34 28.30
C GLY A 44 29.21 8.08 27.51
N GLN A 45 29.25 9.42 27.50
CA GLN A 45 28.20 10.25 26.87
C GLN A 45 27.99 9.97 25.37
N ALA A 46 29.03 9.54 24.66
CA ALA A 46 28.95 9.17 23.25
C ALA A 46 28.05 7.94 23.05
N GLY A 47 28.20 6.90 23.87
CA GLY A 47 27.36 5.70 23.83
C GLY A 47 25.89 6.02 24.16
N SER A 48 25.64 6.90 25.14
CA SER A 48 24.26 7.33 25.47
C SER A 48 23.62 8.18 24.38
N ALA A 49 24.38 9.06 23.71
CA ALA A 49 23.89 9.81 22.56
C ALA A 49 23.53 8.87 21.40
N PHE A 50 24.37 7.88 21.16
CA PHE A 50 24.16 6.88 20.12
C PHE A 50 22.94 6.00 20.39
N GLN A 51 22.73 5.54 21.62
CA GLN A 51 21.50 4.85 22.03
C GLN A 51 20.24 5.68 21.76
N ARG A 52 20.27 6.98 22.06
CA ARG A 52 19.12 7.86 21.77
C ARG A 52 18.81 7.95 20.28
N VAL A 53 19.84 8.07 19.44
CA VAL A 53 19.65 8.07 17.97
C VAL A 53 19.08 6.74 17.51
N GLN A 54 19.58 5.62 18.05
CA GLN A 54 19.06 4.28 17.74
C GLN A 54 17.56 4.16 18.08
N THR A 55 17.16 4.58 19.28
CA THR A 55 15.75 4.56 19.71
C THR A 55 14.87 5.44 18.81
N VAL A 56 15.29 6.68 18.52
CA VAL A 56 14.53 7.57 17.64
C VAL A 56 14.38 6.96 16.24
N MET A 57 15.44 6.36 15.69
CA MET A 57 15.32 5.72 14.38
C MET A 57 14.39 4.52 14.40
N GLN A 58 14.40 3.69 15.46
CA GLN A 58 13.45 2.58 15.61
C GLN A 58 12.01 3.08 15.63
N GLU A 59 11.72 4.14 16.38
CA GLU A 59 10.39 4.76 16.42
C GLU A 59 9.96 5.27 15.04
N GLN A 60 10.86 5.95 14.31
CA GLN A 60 10.56 6.45 12.97
C GLN A 60 10.29 5.32 11.97
N LEU A 61 10.98 4.19 12.08
CA LEU A 61 10.75 3.04 11.20
C LEU A 61 9.39 2.39 11.45
N VAL A 62 8.96 2.29 12.70
CA VAL A 62 7.60 1.83 13.04
C VAL A 62 6.55 2.79 12.46
N ILE A 63 6.82 4.10 12.45
CA ILE A 63 5.92 5.08 11.81
C ILE A 63 5.90 4.90 10.29
N ILE A 64 7.05 4.71 9.65
CA ILE A 64 7.15 4.49 8.21
C ILE A 64 6.40 3.22 7.81
N ASP A 65 6.61 2.13 8.53
CA ASP A 65 5.94 0.84 8.33
C ASP A 65 4.41 0.99 8.41
N ARG A 66 3.92 1.60 9.50
CA ARG A 66 2.49 1.90 9.66
C ARG A 66 1.93 2.77 8.55
N ASN A 67 2.65 3.81 8.12
CA ASN A 67 2.19 4.69 7.05
C ASN A 67 2.13 3.95 5.71
N LEU A 68 3.09 3.07 5.43
CA LEU A 68 3.10 2.26 4.21
C LEU A 68 1.98 1.21 4.21
N ASP A 69 1.69 0.61 5.37
CA ASP A 69 0.52 -0.25 5.55
C ASP A 69 -0.80 0.51 5.32
N GLN A 70 -0.95 1.71 5.89
CA GLN A 70 -2.14 2.55 5.66
C GLN A 70 -2.29 2.96 4.19
N VAL A 71 -1.18 3.26 3.50
CA VAL A 71 -1.21 3.52 2.06
C VAL A 71 -1.64 2.27 1.29
N ALA A 72 -1.10 1.09 1.62
CA ALA A 72 -1.49 -0.16 0.98
C ALA A 72 -2.97 -0.48 1.22
N GLU A 73 -3.48 -0.30 2.44
CA GLU A 73 -4.89 -0.48 2.78
C GLU A 73 -5.79 0.50 2.01
N GLY A 74 -5.42 1.78 1.93
CA GLY A 74 -6.17 2.77 1.17
C GLY A 74 -6.23 2.46 -0.33
N ILE A 75 -5.14 1.93 -0.88
CA ILE A 75 -5.08 1.45 -2.26
C ILE A 75 -5.95 0.20 -2.44
N ASP A 76 -5.89 -0.77 -1.53
CA ASP A 76 -6.69 -1.99 -1.58
C ASP A 76 -8.21 -1.67 -1.49
N GLN A 77 -8.62 -0.74 -0.62
CA GLN A 77 -10.01 -0.26 -0.53
C GLN A 77 -10.47 0.46 -1.81
N SER A 78 -9.61 1.30 -2.39
CA SER A 78 -9.91 1.97 -3.67
C SER A 78 -10.10 0.95 -4.78
N SER A 79 -9.24 -0.07 -4.83
CA SER A 79 -9.29 -1.19 -5.76
C SER A 79 -10.61 -1.99 -5.66
N LEU A 80 -11.05 -2.31 -4.45
CA LEU A 80 -12.34 -2.98 -4.21
C LEU A 80 -13.54 -2.12 -4.63
N THR A 81 -13.46 -0.81 -4.39
CA THR A 81 -14.52 0.13 -4.80
C THR A 81 -14.64 0.19 -6.31
N PHE A 82 -13.52 0.23 -7.04
CA PHE A 82 -13.50 0.17 -8.50
C PHE A 82 -14.16 -1.11 -9.04
N ASP A 83 -13.80 -2.27 -8.51
CA ASP A 83 -14.36 -3.56 -8.92
C ASP A 83 -15.89 -3.60 -8.71
N SER A 84 -16.37 -3.11 -7.57
CA SER A 84 -17.81 -3.05 -7.29
C SER A 84 -18.58 -2.10 -8.22
N GLN A 85 -18.02 -0.93 -8.53
CA GLN A 85 -18.65 0.03 -9.44
C GLN A 85 -18.69 -0.48 -10.88
N ASP A 86 -17.68 -1.24 -11.31
CA ASP A 86 -17.66 -1.84 -12.64
C ASP A 86 -18.72 -2.95 -12.76
N VAL A 87 -18.87 -3.80 -11.73
CA VAL A 87 -19.94 -4.81 -11.67
C VAL A 87 -21.33 -4.19 -11.68
N ASP A 88 -21.57 -3.18 -10.85
CA ASP A 88 -22.87 -2.50 -10.77
C ASP A 88 -23.19 -1.76 -12.08
N GLY A 89 -22.21 -1.06 -12.65
CA GLY A 89 -22.35 -0.35 -13.92
C GLY A 89 -22.59 -1.29 -15.10
N SER A 90 -21.88 -2.42 -15.16
CA SER A 90 -22.08 -3.46 -16.18
C SER A 90 -23.49 -4.05 -16.08
N ALA A 91 -23.96 -4.36 -14.87
CA ALA A 91 -25.31 -4.89 -14.64
C ALA A 91 -26.43 -3.89 -15.02
N GLU A 92 -26.21 -2.59 -14.80
CA GLU A 92 -27.12 -1.52 -15.25
C GLU A 92 -27.15 -1.39 -16.78
N ILE A 93 -25.99 -1.47 -17.43
CA ILE A 93 -25.88 -1.45 -18.89
C ILE A 93 -26.56 -2.68 -19.50
N ASP A 94 -26.31 -3.88 -18.98
CA ASP A 94 -26.94 -5.11 -19.45
C ASP A 94 -28.46 -5.04 -19.33
N LYS A 95 -28.99 -4.54 -18.20
CA LYS A 95 -30.43 -4.30 -18.04
C LYS A 95 -30.99 -3.31 -19.05
N ALA A 96 -30.28 -2.22 -19.33
CA ALA A 96 -30.71 -1.21 -20.30
C ALA A 96 -30.69 -1.77 -21.73
N VAL A 97 -29.67 -2.56 -22.08
CA VAL A 97 -29.57 -3.26 -23.37
C VAL A 97 -30.68 -4.29 -23.52
N ASP A 98 -30.90 -5.15 -22.53
CA ASP A 98 -31.96 -6.16 -22.56
C ASP A 98 -33.34 -5.52 -22.68
N GLY A 99 -33.64 -4.45 -21.93
CA GLY A 99 -34.90 -3.72 -22.03
C GLY A 99 -35.12 -3.08 -23.41
N THR A 100 -34.06 -2.54 -24.01
CA THR A 100 -34.12 -1.93 -25.36
C THR A 100 -34.32 -3.00 -26.45
N VAL A 101 -33.68 -4.16 -26.31
CA VAL A 101 -33.87 -5.31 -27.21
C VAL A 101 -35.29 -5.85 -27.10
N ASP A 102 -35.85 -5.92 -25.89
CA ASP A 102 -37.22 -6.38 -25.66
C ASP A 102 -38.27 -5.43 -26.29
N ASP A 103 -38.04 -4.12 -26.25
CA ASP A 103 -38.89 -3.13 -26.90
C ASP A 103 -38.82 -3.21 -28.44
N LEU A 104 -37.61 -3.40 -29.00
CA LEU A 104 -37.41 -3.59 -30.44
C LEU A 104 -38.06 -4.87 -30.98
N LEU A 105 -38.05 -5.95 -30.20
CA LEU A 105 -38.67 -7.23 -30.60
C LEU A 105 -40.19 -7.24 -30.45
N LYS A 106 -40.76 -6.38 -29.60
CA LYS A 106 -42.21 -6.28 -29.38
C LYS A 106 -42.91 -5.22 -30.24
N GLY A 107 -42.16 -4.49 -31.08
CA GLY A 107 -42.72 -3.60 -32.08
C GLY A 107 -43.42 -2.37 -31.49
N LYS A 108 -42.75 -1.68 -30.56
CA LYS A 108 -43.07 -0.28 -30.21
C LYS A 108 -42.02 0.67 -30.77
#